data_AF-A0A5R9IV57-F1
#
_entry.id   AF-A0A5R9IV57-F1
#
_cell.length_a   1.000
_cell.length_b   1.000
_cell.length_c   1.000
_cell.angle_alpha   90.00
_cell.angle_beta   90.00
_cell.angle_gamma   90.00
#
_symmetry.space_group_name_H-M   'P 1'
#
loop_
_entity.id
_entity.type
_entity.pdbx_description
1 polymer ?
#
loop_
_entity_poly.entity_id
_entity_poly.type
_entity_poly.pdbx_seq_one_letter_code
_entity_poly.pdbx_strand_id
1 'polypeptide(L)'
;MSIQIIKQDTCGKVSAPDDPTLTYNVGYNPADKTYLFRVITNNTGGFFSPEWIALEDIEKALSKHDTFNAKILDGLYTSKSANNAGFLAAALKAEGILVAERETRRLHKLGDIDDFKKRMQKLLKNDLPDIIAEQQAAKEKAGKK
;
A
#
# COMPACT_ATOMS: atom_id res chain seq x y z
N MET A 1 6.52 11.36 -13.60
CA MET A 1 7.06 10.08 -13.10
C MET A 1 6.19 8.97 -13.67
N SER A 2 6.78 7.94 -14.28
CA SER A 2 6.03 6.77 -14.77
C SER A 2 6.22 5.64 -13.77
N ILE A 3 5.13 5.12 -13.22
CA ILE A 3 5.14 4.02 -12.25
C ILE A 3 4.67 2.77 -12.99
N GLN A 4 5.53 1.76 -13.01
CA GLN A 4 5.23 0.45 -13.59
C GLN A 4 4.48 -0.39 -12.55
N ILE A 5 3.27 -0.86 -12.87
CA ILE A 5 2.50 -1.68 -11.92
C ILE A 5 2.90 -3.13 -12.10
N ILE A 6 3.65 -3.67 -11.15
CA ILE A 6 4.24 -5.01 -11.25
C ILE A 6 3.36 -6.09 -10.61
N LYS A 7 2.48 -5.68 -9.69
CA LYS A 7 1.55 -6.56 -9.00
C LYS A 7 0.26 -5.81 -8.61
N GLN A 8 -0.85 -6.51 -8.69
CA GLN A 8 -2.12 -6.16 -8.07
C GLN A 8 -2.59 -7.37 -7.26
N ASP A 9 -3.03 -7.16 -6.03
CA ASP A 9 -3.48 -8.25 -5.15
C ASP A 9 -4.58 -7.78 -4.19
N THR A 10 -5.22 -8.72 -3.52
CA THR A 10 -6.26 -8.46 -2.51
C THR A 10 -5.82 -8.89 -1.12
N CYS A 11 -6.32 -8.19 -0.10
CA CYS A 11 -6.08 -8.54 1.30
C CYS A 11 -7.25 -8.13 2.19
N GLY A 12 -7.31 -8.72 3.38
CA GLY A 12 -8.21 -8.26 4.43
C GLY A 12 -7.65 -7.07 5.20
N LYS A 13 -8.53 -6.36 5.93
CA LYS A 13 -8.12 -5.25 6.79
C LYS A 13 -7.32 -5.74 7.98
N VAL A 14 -6.56 -4.86 8.63
CA VAL A 14 -5.84 -5.21 9.88
C VAL A 14 -6.76 -5.83 10.94
N SER A 15 -8.01 -5.35 11.03
CA SER A 15 -9.02 -5.85 11.98
C SER A 15 -9.67 -7.16 11.56
N ALA A 16 -9.74 -7.44 10.25
CA ALA A 16 -10.43 -8.58 9.65
C ALA A 16 -9.56 -9.13 8.50
N PRO A 17 -8.45 -9.81 8.83
CA PRO A 17 -7.46 -10.23 7.83
C PRO A 17 -7.99 -11.35 6.90
N ASP A 18 -8.97 -12.12 7.39
CA ASP A 18 -9.57 -13.25 6.68
C ASP A 18 -10.63 -12.82 5.63
N ASP A 19 -11.03 -11.55 5.62
CA ASP A 19 -12.04 -10.98 4.72
C ASP A 19 -11.40 -10.11 3.63
N PRO A 20 -11.08 -10.65 2.43
CA PRO A 20 -10.36 -9.93 1.38
C PRO A 20 -11.23 -8.84 0.76
N THR A 21 -11.13 -7.64 1.33
CA THR A 21 -11.99 -6.50 1.02
C THR A 21 -11.22 -5.30 0.48
N LEU A 22 -9.88 -5.32 0.60
CA LEU A 22 -8.98 -4.31 0.05
C LEU A 22 -8.27 -4.85 -1.18
N THR A 23 -8.12 -4.02 -2.21
CA THR A 23 -7.24 -4.28 -3.35
C THR A 23 -6.13 -3.25 -3.35
N TYR A 24 -4.90 -3.67 -3.57
CA TYR A 24 -3.73 -2.79 -3.65
C TYR A 24 -2.86 -3.11 -4.85
N ASN A 25 -2.08 -2.12 -5.25
CA ASN A 25 -1.05 -2.25 -6.28
C ASN A 25 0.33 -2.10 -5.65
N VAL A 26 1.27 -2.89 -6.16
CA VAL A 26 2.71 -2.67 -5.99
C VAL A 26 3.23 -2.11 -7.30
N GLY A 27 3.78 -0.90 -7.21
CA GLY A 27 4.44 -0.20 -8.29
C GLY A 27 5.96 -0.29 -8.16
N TYR A 28 6.64 -0.12 -9.29
CA TYR A 28 8.07 0.14 -9.34
C TYR A 28 8.30 1.44 -10.09
N ASN A 29 9.08 2.34 -9.48
CA ASN A 29 9.54 3.55 -10.15
C ASN A 29 10.98 3.33 -10.63
N PRO A 30 11.21 3.22 -11.95
CA PRO A 30 12.53 2.96 -12.50
C PRO A 30 13.50 4.15 -12.36
N ALA A 31 13.00 5.37 -12.19
CA ALA A 31 13.84 6.57 -12.03
C ALA A 31 14.52 6.56 -10.65
N ASP A 32 13.74 6.30 -9.60
CA ASP A 32 14.22 6.28 -8.22
C ASP A 32 14.62 4.86 -7.74
N LYS A 33 14.39 3.85 -8.59
CA LYS A 33 14.63 2.42 -8.32
C LYS A 33 13.95 1.91 -7.05
N THR A 34 12.76 2.44 -6.77
CA THR A 34 12.03 2.19 -5.53
C THR A 34 10.69 1.50 -5.78
N TYR A 35 10.25 0.72 -4.80
CA TYR A 35 8.92 0.11 -4.82
C TYR A 35 7.91 1.06 -4.18
N LEU A 36 6.67 1.04 -4.67
CA LEU A 36 5.60 1.88 -4.17
C LEU A 36 4.34 1.07 -3.92
N PHE A 37 3.53 1.52 -2.97
CA PHE A 37 2.25 0.92 -2.63
C PHE A 37 1.15 1.93 -2.85
N ARG A 38 0.01 1.47 -3.36
CA ARG A 38 -1.25 2.21 -3.26
C ARG A 38 -2.41 1.26 -3.04
N VAL A 39 -3.39 1.70 -2.28
CA VAL A 39 -4.68 1.02 -2.16
C VAL A 39 -5.58 1.54 -3.29
N ILE A 40 -6.27 0.65 -3.99
CA ILE A 40 -7.08 1.02 -5.16
C ILE A 40 -8.58 0.76 -4.97
N THR A 41 -8.94 -0.19 -4.10
CA THR A 41 -10.35 -0.56 -3.86
C THR A 41 -10.56 -0.95 -2.40
N ASN A 42 -11.75 -0.64 -1.88
CA ASN A 42 -12.26 -1.14 -0.61
C ASN A 42 -13.76 -1.48 -0.74
N ASN A 43 -14.11 -2.76 -0.63
CA ASN A 43 -15.47 -3.29 -0.85
C ASN A 43 -16.42 -3.16 0.35
N THR A 44 -15.96 -2.54 1.45
CA THR A 44 -16.76 -2.44 2.70
C THR A 44 -17.01 -0.99 3.11
N GLY A 45 -16.73 -0.03 2.21
CA GLY A 45 -16.92 1.39 2.45
C GLY A 45 -15.83 2.03 3.32
N GLY A 46 -15.84 3.36 3.37
CA GLY A 46 -14.81 4.19 4.02
C GLY A 46 -13.90 4.86 2.99
N PHE A 47 -13.64 6.15 3.21
CA PHE A 47 -12.80 6.95 2.31
C PHE A 47 -11.35 6.50 2.40
N PHE A 48 -10.63 6.59 1.30
CA PHE A 48 -9.18 6.44 1.22
C PHE A 48 -8.68 7.19 -0.02
N SER A 49 -7.37 7.31 -0.15
CA SER A 49 -6.73 7.92 -1.29
C SER A 49 -5.84 6.93 -2.02
N PRO A 50 -5.93 6.81 -3.36
CA PRO A 50 -5.06 5.96 -4.15
C PRO A 50 -3.69 6.62 -4.41
N GLU A 51 -3.14 7.29 -3.39
CA GLU A 51 -1.80 7.87 -3.40
C GLU A 51 -0.74 6.76 -3.42
N TRP A 52 0.32 6.98 -4.19
CA TRP A 52 1.50 6.13 -4.19
C TRP A 52 2.41 6.50 -3.03
N ILE A 53 2.72 5.51 -2.19
CA ILE A 53 3.61 5.66 -1.03
C ILE A 53 4.88 4.85 -1.30
N ALA A 54 6.04 5.51 -1.22
CA ALA A 54 7.32 4.86 -1.46
C ALA A 54 7.70 3.92 -0.31
N LEU A 55 8.30 2.78 -0.65
CA LEU A 55 8.79 1.81 0.32
C LEU A 55 9.87 2.44 1.21
N GLU A 56 10.73 3.29 0.67
CA GLU A 56 11.77 3.99 1.45
C GLU A 56 11.19 4.88 2.53
N ASP A 57 10.09 5.60 2.25
CA ASP A 57 9.42 6.43 3.25
C ASP A 57 8.74 5.58 4.32
N ILE A 58 8.19 4.43 3.94
CA ILE A 58 7.68 3.42 4.88
C ILE A 58 8.82 2.91 5.77
N GLU A 59 9.92 2.42 5.18
CA GLU A 59 11.10 1.93 5.92
C GLU A 59 11.61 3.00 6.91
N LYS A 60 11.71 4.26 6.46
CA LYS A 60 12.15 5.39 7.29
C LYS A 60 11.19 5.70 8.43
N ALA A 61 9.88 5.64 8.18
CA ALA A 61 8.87 5.84 9.23
C ALA A 61 8.94 4.73 10.28
N LEU A 62 9.15 3.48 9.86
CA LEU A 62 9.12 2.31 10.74
C LEU A 62 10.44 2.06 11.49
N SER A 63 11.59 2.39 10.88
CA SER A 63 12.94 2.12 11.44
C SER A 63 13.20 2.72 12.83
N LYS A 64 12.39 3.68 13.27
CA LYS A 64 12.51 4.33 14.58
C LYS A 64 11.78 3.60 15.71
N HIS A 65 11.09 2.50 15.41
CA HIS A 65 10.16 1.85 16.34
C HIS A 65 10.27 0.32 16.24
N ASP A 66 10.53 -0.34 17.37
CA ASP A 66 10.48 -1.81 17.45
C ASP A 66 9.06 -2.37 17.28
N THR A 67 8.04 -1.62 17.70
CA THR A 67 6.63 -2.01 17.62
C THR A 67 5.76 -0.77 17.49
N PHE A 68 4.80 -0.81 16.58
CA PHE A 68 3.97 0.36 16.24
C PHE A 68 2.56 -0.05 15.81
N ASN A 69 1.61 0.87 15.92
CA ASN A 69 0.32 0.74 15.27
C ASN A 69 0.36 1.38 13.87
N ALA A 70 -0.67 1.13 13.06
CA ALA A 70 -0.73 1.65 11.69
C ALA A 70 -0.63 3.19 11.61
N LYS A 71 -1.05 3.93 12.65
CA LYS A 71 -1.12 5.41 12.67
C LYS A 71 0.22 6.08 12.37
N ILE A 72 1.34 5.41 12.58
CA ILE A 72 2.66 5.94 12.20
C ILE A 72 2.77 6.26 10.70
N LEU A 73 1.98 5.58 9.87
CA LEU A 73 1.94 5.76 8.42
C LEU A 73 1.05 6.93 7.98
N ASP A 74 0.29 7.56 8.88
CA ASP A 74 -0.59 8.69 8.53
C ASP A 74 0.20 9.84 7.89
N GLY A 75 1.41 10.10 8.41
CA GLY A 75 2.28 11.16 7.91
C GLY A 75 2.81 10.96 6.49
N LEU A 76 2.60 9.78 5.89
CA LEU A 76 2.96 9.48 4.51
C LEU A 76 1.91 9.95 3.50
N TYR A 77 0.69 10.21 3.96
CA TYR A 77 -0.41 10.62 3.10
C TYR A 77 -0.62 12.13 3.14
N THR A 78 -0.91 12.72 1.98
CA THR A 78 -1.36 14.13 1.90
C THR A 78 -2.85 14.23 2.21
N SER A 79 -3.62 13.20 1.84
CA SER A 79 -5.06 13.14 2.11
C SER A 79 -5.37 12.90 3.59
N LYS A 80 -6.53 13.42 4.03
CA LYS A 80 -6.96 13.41 5.43
C LYS A 80 -7.76 12.19 5.85
N SER A 81 -7.76 11.10 5.06
CA SER A 81 -8.54 9.93 5.43
C SER A 81 -7.87 9.16 6.56
N ALA A 82 -8.59 9.00 7.68
CA ALA A 82 -8.16 8.20 8.81
C ALA A 82 -7.99 6.70 8.49
N ASN A 83 -8.48 6.23 7.34
CA ASN A 83 -8.36 4.81 6.97
C ASN A 83 -7.07 4.49 6.20
N ASN A 84 -6.40 5.50 5.62
CA ASN A 84 -5.26 5.30 4.72
C ASN A 84 -4.16 4.46 5.37
N ALA A 85 -3.72 4.88 6.55
CA ALA A 85 -2.67 4.19 7.28
C ALA A 85 -3.04 2.74 7.62
N GLY A 86 -4.28 2.50 8.05
CA GLY A 86 -4.78 1.16 8.34
C GLY A 86 -4.83 0.26 7.10
N PHE A 87 -5.24 0.80 5.96
CA PHE A 87 -5.30 0.05 4.71
C PHE A 87 -3.90 -0.21 4.12
N LEU A 88 -2.99 0.75 4.23
CA LEU A 88 -1.58 0.53 3.87
C LEU A 88 -0.95 -0.55 4.75
N ALA A 89 -1.15 -0.49 6.07
CA ALA A 89 -0.62 -1.51 6.99
C ALA A 89 -1.15 -2.91 6.65
N ALA A 90 -2.41 -3.02 6.22
CA ALA A 90 -2.98 -4.28 5.76
C ALA A 90 -2.26 -4.83 4.51
N ALA A 91 -2.03 -3.98 3.49
CA ALA A 91 -1.31 -4.36 2.28
C ALA A 91 0.14 -4.78 2.58
N LEU A 92 0.85 -4.00 3.41
CA LEU A 92 2.22 -4.32 3.83
C LEU A 92 2.29 -5.63 4.63
N LYS A 93 1.26 -5.92 5.43
CA LYS A 93 1.16 -7.20 6.15
C LYS A 93 0.92 -8.37 5.20
N ALA A 94 0.08 -8.21 4.18
CA ALA A 94 -0.14 -9.23 3.16
C ALA A 94 1.15 -9.56 2.38
N GLU A 95 2.03 -8.57 2.22
CA GLU A 95 3.34 -8.75 1.60
C GLU A 95 4.44 -9.22 2.56
N GLY A 96 4.14 -9.39 3.86
CA GLY A 96 5.13 -9.82 4.86
C GLY A 96 6.14 -8.74 5.24
N ILE A 97 5.96 -7.49 4.80
CA ILE A 97 6.74 -6.33 5.26
C ILE A 97 6.37 -5.99 6.70
N LEU A 98 5.12 -6.23 7.09
CA LEU A 98 4.65 -6.14 8.47
C LEU A 98 4.24 -7.51 8.99
N VAL A 99 4.57 -7.78 10.25
CA VAL A 99 4.09 -8.94 10.99
C VAL A 99 3.32 -8.48 12.23
N ALA A 100 2.33 -9.28 12.66
CA ALA A 100 1.60 -8.97 13.89
C ALA A 100 2.48 -9.20 15.11
N GLU A 101 2.38 -8.31 16.10
CA GLU A 101 3.05 -8.55 17.38
C GLU A 101 2.30 -9.62 18.18
N ARG A 102 3.06 -10.52 18.85
CA ARG A 102 2.64 -11.80 19.42
C ARG A 102 1.31 -11.81 20.20
N GLU A 103 0.90 -10.67 20.77
CA GLU A 103 -0.27 -10.58 21.64
C GLU A 103 -1.38 -9.65 21.11
N THR A 104 -1.19 -8.98 19.97
CA THR A 104 -2.22 -8.07 19.44
C THR A 104 -2.18 -7.90 17.93
N ARG A 105 -3.36 -7.95 17.31
CA ARG A 105 -3.55 -7.69 15.88
C ARG A 105 -3.32 -6.22 15.50
N ARG A 106 -3.29 -5.31 16.47
CA ARG A 106 -3.21 -3.85 16.26
C ARG A 106 -1.79 -3.30 16.27
N LEU A 107 -0.83 -4.07 16.80
CA LEU A 107 0.57 -3.72 16.76
C LEU A 107 1.29 -4.57 15.72
N HIS A 108 2.27 -3.94 15.11
CA HIS A 108 3.06 -4.47 14.01
C HIS A 108 4.54 -4.37 14.35
N LYS A 109 5.30 -5.31 13.79
CA LYS A 109 6.75 -5.25 13.68
C LYS A 109 7.16 -5.32 12.22
N LEU A 110 8.38 -4.88 11.96
CA LEU A 110 9.00 -5.06 10.65
C LEU A 110 9.22 -6.55 10.39
N GLY A 111 8.78 -7.02 9.23
CA GLY A 111 9.04 -8.35 8.71
C GLY A 111 10.28 -8.37 7.81
N ASP A 112 10.27 -9.28 6.84
CA ASP A 112 11.42 -9.49 5.94
C ASP A 112 11.24 -8.68 4.64
N ILE A 113 11.79 -7.47 4.64
CA ILE A 113 11.77 -6.57 3.47
C ILE A 113 12.65 -7.13 2.35
N ASP A 114 13.73 -7.83 2.66
CA ASP A 114 14.63 -8.40 1.66
C ASP A 114 13.95 -9.54 0.89
N ASP A 115 13.17 -10.38 1.57
CA ASP A 115 12.31 -11.37 0.92
C ASP A 115 11.29 -10.68 0.00
N PHE A 116 10.60 -9.65 0.48
CA PHE A 116 9.69 -8.86 -0.34
C PHE A 116 10.37 -8.33 -1.61
N LYS A 117 11.52 -7.65 -1.47
CA LYS A 117 12.29 -7.07 -2.59
C LYS A 117 12.67 -8.16 -3.59
N LYS A 118 13.13 -9.34 -3.14
CA LYS A 118 13.46 -10.48 -4.01
C LYS A 118 12.24 -11.01 -4.76
N ARG A 119 11.08 -11.12 -4.12
CA ARG A 119 9.83 -11.55 -4.77
C ARG A 119 9.38 -10.53 -5.82
N MET A 120 9.40 -9.24 -5.49
CA MET A 120 9.00 -8.17 -6.42
C MET A 120 9.97 -7.98 -7.58
N GLN A 121 11.27 -8.20 -7.37
CA GLN A 121 12.26 -8.15 -8.44
C GLN A 121 11.93 -9.14 -9.58
N LYS A 122 11.41 -10.32 -9.25
CA LYS A 122 10.98 -11.34 -10.24
C LYS A 122 9.76 -10.89 -11.06
N LEU A 123 9.03 -9.89 -10.58
CA LEU A 123 7.82 -9.35 -11.20
C LEU A 123 8.08 -8.06 -11.98
N LEU A 124 9.32 -7.54 -12.02
CA LEU A 124 9.66 -6.33 -12.79
C LEU A 124 9.46 -6.45 -14.31
N LYS A 125 9.20 -7.67 -14.81
CA LYS A 125 8.80 -7.91 -16.21
C LYS A 125 7.31 -7.68 -16.47
N ASN A 126 6.51 -7.55 -15.42
CA ASN A 126 5.08 -7.32 -15.52
C ASN A 126 4.80 -5.83 -15.63
N ASP A 127 3.83 -5.47 -16.46
CA ASP A 127 3.32 -4.10 -16.54
C ASP A 127 1.80 -4.14 -16.66
N LEU A 128 1.13 -4.01 -15.52
CA LEU A 128 -0.32 -4.04 -15.43
C LEU A 128 -0.89 -2.65 -15.76
N PRO A 129 -2.06 -2.57 -16.41
CA PRO A 129 -2.68 -1.29 -16.74
C PRO A 129 -3.07 -0.50 -15.48
N ASP A 130 -2.87 0.82 -15.51
CA ASP A 130 -3.29 1.71 -14.44
C ASP A 130 -4.76 2.12 -14.57
N ILE A 131 -5.65 1.19 -14.22
CA ILE A 131 -7.11 1.40 -14.26
C ILE A 131 -7.57 2.58 -13.41
N ILE A 132 -6.83 2.93 -12.34
CA ILE A 132 -7.21 4.01 -11.43
C ILE A 132 -6.88 5.36 -12.03
N ALA A 133 -5.71 5.50 -12.65
CA ALA A 133 -5.35 6.72 -13.37
C ALA A 133 -6.33 6.99 -14.51
N GLU A 134 -6.74 5.95 -15.25
CA GLU A 134 -7.75 6.05 -16.30
C GLU A 134 -9.11 6.54 -15.77
N GLN A 135 -9.58 5.96 -14.66
CA GLN A 135 -10.84 6.35 -14.02
C GLN A 135 -10.80 7.79 -13.48
N GLN A 136 -9.68 8.20 -12.88
CA GLN A 136 -9.50 9.57 -12.38
C GLN A 136 -9.49 10.59 -13.52
N ALA A 137 -8.78 10.30 -14.61
CA ALA A 137 -8.77 11.13 -15.80
C ALA A 137 -10.16 11.26 -16.43
N ALA A 138 -10.95 10.17 -16.46
CA ALA A 138 -12.33 10.19 -16.95
C ALA A 138 -13.24 11.04 -16.05
N LYS A 139 -13.13 10.91 -14.72
CA LYS A 139 -13.90 11.73 -13.75
C LYS A 139 -13.56 13.21 -13.84
N GLU A 140 -12.30 13.57 -14.00
CA GLU A 140 -11.91 14.98 -14.16
C GLU A 140 -12.49 15.59 -15.45
N LYS A 141 -12.48 14.83 -16.55
CA LYS A 141 -13.12 15.25 -17.81
C LYS A 141 -14.63 15.41 -17.69
N ALA A 142 -15.28 14.56 -16.89
CA ALA A 142 -16.72 14.62 -16.66
C ALA A 142 -17.15 15.75 -15.72
N GLY A 143 -16.31 16.11 -14.73
CA GLY A 143 -16.59 17.16 -13.75
C GLY A 143 -16.30 18.59 -14.20
N LYS A 144 -15.66 18.77 -15.37
CA LYS A 144 -15.40 20.08 -16.00
C LYS A 144 -16.56 20.57 -16.90
N LYS A 145 -17.78 20.07 -16.69
CA LYS A 145 -18.98 20.43 -17.46
C LYS A 145 -19.94 21.28 -16.65
#